data_AF-R4SYK1-F1
#
_entry.id   AF-R4SYK1-F1
#
_cell.length_a   1.000
_cell.length_b   1.000
_cell.length_c   1.000
_cell.angle_alpha   90.00
_cell.angle_beta   90.00
_cell.angle_gamma   90.00
#
_symmetry.space_group_name_H-M   'P 1'
#
loop_
_entity.id
_entity.type
_entity.pdbx_description
1 polymer ?
#
loop_
_entity_poly.entity_id
_entity_poly.type
_entity_poly.pdbx_seq_one_letter_code
_entity_poly.pdbx_strand_id
1 'polypeptide(L)' 'MTDRPSHSVRFFGGPLDGRVQELGDTEPIVGTVVKHVHLHDGPKIETRYELGLAEDDRWEFRLCPAPLPEPETDGVG' A
#
# COMPACT_ATOMS: atom_id res chain seq x y z
N MET A 1 11.70 -29.37 7.33
CA MET A 1 11.51 -27.94 6.99
C MET A 1 10.09 -27.82 6.53
N THR A 2 9.20 -27.31 7.37
CA THR A 2 7.78 -27.18 7.02
C THR A 2 7.66 -25.98 6.09
N ASP A 3 7.32 -26.22 4.83
CA ASP A 3 6.85 -25.19 3.90
C ASP A 3 5.55 -24.63 4.49
N ARG A 4 5.63 -23.50 5.19
CA ARG A 4 4.45 -22.82 5.71
C ARG A 4 3.86 -22.02 4.55
N PRO A 5 2.54 -22.06 4.33
CA PRO A 5 1.93 -21.31 3.23
C PRO A 5 2.30 -19.83 3.35
N SER A 6 3.03 -19.35 2.36
CA SER A 6 3.42 -17.94 2.24
C SER A 6 2.25 -17.19 1.62
N HIS A 7 1.66 -16.25 2.36
CA HIS A 7 0.60 -15.41 1.79
C HIS A 7 1.23 -14.43 0.79
N SER A 8 0.75 -14.45 -0.45
CA SER A 8 1.13 -13.46 -1.45
C SER A 8 0.04 -12.40 -1.59
N VAL A 9 0.45 -11.14 -1.69
CA VAL A 9 -0.44 -9.99 -1.87
C VAL A 9 -0.07 -9.25 -3.16
N ARG A 10 -1.08 -8.82 -3.93
CA ARG A 10 -0.88 -8.03 -5.16
C ARG A 10 -1.25 -6.56 -4.94
N PHE A 11 -0.45 -5.67 -5.50
CA PHE A 11 -0.68 -4.22 -5.44
C PHE A 11 -1.60 -3.76 -6.59
N PHE A 12 -2.51 -2.85 -6.28
CA PHE A 12 -3.43 -2.21 -7.22
C PHE A 12 -3.36 -0.69 -7.07
N GLY A 13 -3.09 0.00 -8.17
CA GLY A 13 -2.93 1.44 -8.29
C GLY A 13 -1.53 1.96 -7.97
N GLY A 14 -1.21 3.15 -8.48
CA GLY A 14 0.02 3.87 -8.18
C GLY A 14 1.29 3.19 -8.73
N PRO A 15 2.48 3.52 -8.19
CA PRO A 15 3.77 3.08 -8.72
C PRO A 15 4.06 1.59 -8.56
N LEU A 16 3.37 0.89 -7.66
CA LEU A 16 3.56 -0.55 -7.43
C LEU A 16 2.51 -1.42 -8.11
N ASP A 17 1.60 -0.85 -8.91
CA ASP A 17 0.53 -1.61 -9.56
C ASP A 17 1.03 -2.88 -10.26
N GLY A 18 0.34 -3.99 -10.02
CA GLY A 18 0.66 -5.29 -10.59
C GLY A 18 1.80 -6.06 -9.91
N ARG A 19 2.56 -5.43 -9.00
CA ARG A 19 3.59 -6.13 -8.22
C ARG A 19 2.97 -7.10 -7.23
N VAL A 20 3.71 -8.14 -6.88
CA VAL A 20 3.35 -9.13 -5.86
C VAL A 20 4.41 -9.11 -4.77
N GLN A 21 3.97 -9.17 -3.52
CA GLN A 21 4.83 -9.27 -2.33
C GLN A 21 4.43 -10.49 -1.51
N GLU A 22 5.42 -11.20 -0.97
CA GLU A 22 5.19 -12.26 0.01
C GLU A 22 5.17 -11.66 1.42
N LEU A 23 4.18 -12.04 2.22
CA LEU A 23 4.03 -11.61 3.61
C LEU A 23 4.80 -12.49 4.60
N GLY A 24 5.36 -13.62 4.13
CA GLY A 24 6.08 -14.58 4.96
C GLY A 24 5.22 -15.12 6.10
N ASP A 25 5.78 -15.15 7.31
CA ASP A 25 5.12 -15.67 8.51
C ASP A 25 4.12 -14.70 9.16
N THR A 26 4.03 -13.47 8.65
CA THR A 26 3.10 -12.47 9.19
C THR A 26 1.67 -12.79 8.77
N GLU A 27 0.78 -12.90 9.75
CA GLU A 27 -0.64 -13.03 9.48
C GLU A 27 -1.19 -11.71 8.90
N PRO A 28 -1.75 -11.73 7.68
CA PRO A 28 -2.36 -10.54 7.09
C PRO A 28 -3.58 -10.07 7.89
N ILE A 29 -3.61 -8.77 8.21
CA ILE A 29 -4.72 -8.13 8.92
C ILE A 29 -5.36 -7.09 7.99
N VAL A 30 -6.65 -7.26 7.69
CA VAL A 30 -7.42 -6.30 6.89
C VAL A 30 -7.34 -4.91 7.51
N GLY A 31 -7.15 -3.88 6.68
CA GLY A 31 -6.96 -2.49 7.11
C GLY A 31 -5.51 -2.14 7.49
N THR A 32 -4.56 -3.09 7.39
CA THR A 32 -3.14 -2.78 7.54
C THR A 32 -2.69 -1.82 6.44
N VAL A 33 -2.18 -0.65 6.83
CA VAL A 33 -1.64 0.32 5.88
C VAL A 33 -0.13 0.22 5.80
N VAL A 34 0.39 -0.03 4.59
CA VAL A 34 1.82 0.00 4.29
C VAL A 34 2.19 1.26 3.54
N LYS A 35 3.43 1.69 3.75
CA LYS A 35 3.94 2.95 3.24
C LYS A 35 5.19 2.70 2.43
N HIS A 36 5.09 2.95 1.13
CA HIS A 36 6.20 2.82 0.21
C HIS A 36 6.80 4.19 -0.08
N VAL A 37 8.09 4.28 0.21
CA VAL A 37 8.88 5.48 -0.01
C VAL A 37 9.75 5.26 -1.22
N HIS A 38 9.57 6.09 -2.25
CA HIS A 38 10.43 6.15 -3.41
C HIS A 38 11.41 7.31 -3.21
N LEU A 39 12.70 6.95 -3.09
CA LEU A 39 13.80 7.91 -3.03
C LEU A 39 14.37 8.07 -4.44
N HIS A 40 14.23 9.27 -4.99
CA HIS A 40 14.96 9.72 -6.18
C HIS A 40 15.98 10.77 -5.75
N ASP A 41 16.84 11.25 -6.67
CA ASP A 41 17.73 12.42 -6.46
C ASP A 41 16.95 13.75 -6.29
N GLY A 42 15.68 13.68 -5.86
CA GLY A 42 14.72 14.75 -5.71
C GLY A 42 13.80 14.51 -4.49
N PRO A 43 12.62 15.16 -4.43
CA PRO A 43 11.75 15.03 -3.27
C PRO A 43 11.30 13.59 -3.06
N LYS A 44 11.32 13.16 -1.80
CA LYS A 44 10.85 11.84 -1.37
C LYS A 44 9.35 11.69 -1.66
N ILE A 45 8.98 10.68 -2.43
CA ILE A 45 7.57 10.40 -2.73
C ILE A 45 7.10 9.27 -1.82
N GLU A 46 6.04 9.53 -1.06
CA GLU A 46 5.37 8.53 -0.22
C GLU A 46 4.07 8.06 -0.88
N THR A 47 3.87 6.74 -0.92
CA THR A 47 2.63 6.12 -1.40
C THR A 47 2.11 5.17 -0.34
N ARG A 48 0.82 5.24 -0.04
CA ARG A 48 0.17 4.40 0.97
C ARG A 48 -0.74 3.39 0.31
N TYR A 49 -0.73 2.17 0.82
CA TYR A 49 -1.58 1.08 0.37
C TYR A 49 -2.25 0.43 1.57
N GLU A 50 -3.52 0.11 1.45
CA GLU A 50 -4.29 -0.59 2.48
C GLU A 50 -4.50 -2.06 2.07
N LEU A 51 -4.28 -2.97 3.02
CA LEU A 51 -4.48 -4.39 2.84
C LEU A 51 -5.97 -4.73 2.95
N GLY A 52 -6.49 -5.41 1.94
CA GLY A 52 -7.83 -5.99 1.93
C GLY A 52 -7.82 -7.46 1.50
N LEU A 53 -8.92 -8.14 1.77
CA LEU A 53 -9.20 -9.47 1.26
C LEU A 53 -10.28 -9.35 0.18
N ALA A 54 -9.99 -9.81 -1.03
CA ALA A 54 -10.94 -9.83 -2.14
C ALA A 54 -11.98 -10.94 -1.97
N GLU A 55 -13.05 -10.89 -2.75
CA GLU A 55 -14.15 -11.88 -2.74
C GLU A 55 -13.70 -13.32 -3.09
N ASP A 56 -12.55 -13.45 -3.75
CA ASP A 56 -11.92 -14.73 -4.15
C ASP A 56 -10.87 -15.20 -3.12
N ASP A 57 -10.95 -14.72 -1.87
CA ASP A 57 -10.00 -15.02 -0.77
C ASP A 57 -8.53 -14.65 -1.08
N ARG A 58 -8.32 -13.70 -2.00
CA ARG A 58 -6.98 -13.19 -2.37
C ARG A 58 -6.66 -11.90 -1.64
N TRP A 59 -5.44 -11.82 -1.10
CA TRP A 59 -4.93 -10.62 -0.45
C TRP A 59 -4.54 -9.55 -1.47
N GLU A 60 -4.96 -8.31 -1.23
CA GLU A 60 -4.72 -7.17 -2.12
C GLU A 60 -4.28 -5.94 -1.34
N PHE A 61 -3.24 -5.25 -1.84
CA PHE A 61 -2.87 -3.92 -1.39
C PHE A 61 -3.46 -2.89 -2.36
N ARG A 62 -4.44 -2.11 -1.92
CA ARG A 62 -5.07 -1.07 -2.75
C ARG A 62 -4.54 0.30 -2.39
N LEU A 63 -4.23 1.10 -3.40
CA LEU A 63 -3.74 2.47 -3.23
C LEU A 63 -4.73 3.28 -2.40
N CYS A 64 -4.25 3.86 -1.29
CA CYS A 64 -5.04 4.81 -0.53
C CYS A 64 -5.24 6.08 -1.37
N PRO A 65 -6.41 6.74 -1.31
CA PRO A 65 -6.58 8.04 -1.92
C PRO A 65 -5.48 8.98 -1.43
N ALA A 66 -4.97 9.83 -2.32
CA ALA A 66 -4.03 10.86 -1.91
C ALA A 66 -4.66 11.65 -0.76
N PRO A 67 -3.90 12.02 0.28
CA PRO A 67 -4.40 12.97 1.26
C PRO A 67 -4.93 14.17 0.48
N LEU A 68 -6.16 14.60 0.80
CA LEU A 68 -6.72 15.81 0.19
C LEU A 68 -5.67 16.92 0.32
N PRO A 69 -5.40 17.70 -0.73
CA PRO A 69 -4.57 18.89 -0.57
C PRO A 69 -5.17 19.66 0.59
N GLU A 70 -4.35 19.96 1.61
CA GLU A 70 -4.79 20.80 2.71
C GLU A 70 -5.41 22.04 2.07
N PRO A 71 -6.63 22.46 2.46
CA PRO A 71 -7.22 23.65 1.88
C PRO A 71 -6.19 24.76 2.03
N GLU A 72 -5.74 25.33 0.92
CA GLU A 72 -4.91 26.53 0.94
C GLU A 72 -5.71 27.52 1.78
N THR A 73 -5.27 27.74 3.03
CA THR A 73 -5.67 28.94 3.76
C THR A 73 -5.06 30.07 2.95
N ASP A 74 -5.84 30.54 1.97
CA ASP A 74 -5.64 31.81 1.31
C ASP A 74 -5.58 32.84 2.42
N GLY A 75 -4.35 33.21 2.77
CA GLY A 75 -4.09 34.29 3.70
C GLY A 75 -4.48 35.58 3.00
N VAL A 76 -5.77 35.92 3.06
CA VAL A 76 -6.21 37.28 2.80
C VAL A 76 -5.92 38.10 4.06
N GLY A 77 -4.93 38.98 3.92
CA GLY A 77 -4.52 39.95 4.94
C GLY A 77 -5.47 41.13 5.07
#